data_AF-A0A7C6NJE5-F1
#
_entry.id   AF-A0A7C6NJE5-F1
#
_cell.length_a   1.000
_cell.length_b   1.000
_cell.length_c   1.000
_cell.angle_alpha   90.00
_cell.angle_beta   90.00
_cell.angle_gamma   90.00
#
_symmetry.space_group_name_H-M   'P 1'
#
loop_
_entity.id
_entity.type
_entity.pdbx_description
1 polymer ?
#
loop_
_entity_poly.entity_id
_entity_poly.type
_entity_poly.pdbx_seq_one_letter_code
_entity_poly.pdbx_strand_id
1 'polypeptide(L)'
;MDKNTIIAIVLSVIVISAGLAIQTIFFPPTPQIETASEVERIEEVQQAPSYALSSQAYNSGLPGSFQQTGEGRSVNKFTYETDVFSIEFNPKGAAVSSLKLKNHLDKGSPVEMVFNGDTGVDAFLLYGGNDTTSPVDAIFNYEIKGDRVEFYQTFGVVGADGKLTG
;
A
#
# COMPACT_ATOMS: atom_id res chain seq x y z
N MET A 1 -14.39 -42.35 47.86
CA MET A 1 -14.58 -41.07 47.16
C MET A 1 -16.06 -40.81 47.05
N ASP A 2 -16.50 -39.63 47.46
CA ASP A 2 -17.92 -39.33 47.54
C ASP A 2 -18.51 -39.12 46.14
N LYS A 3 -19.82 -39.39 46.00
CA LYS A 3 -20.55 -39.27 44.72
C LYS A 3 -20.34 -37.89 44.07
N ASN A 4 -20.29 -36.85 44.88
CA ASN A 4 -20.07 -35.47 44.44
C ASN A 4 -18.63 -35.25 43.96
N THR A 5 -17.66 -35.93 44.56
CA THR A 5 -16.25 -35.88 44.14
C THR A 5 -16.07 -36.55 42.78
N ILE A 6 -16.74 -37.69 42.54
CA ILE A 6 -16.70 -38.38 41.25
C ILE A 6 -17.37 -37.54 40.16
N ILE A 7 -18.54 -36.96 40.44
CA ILE A 7 -19.26 -36.08 39.50
C ILE A 7 -18.43 -34.84 39.15
N ALA A 8 -17.74 -34.24 40.13
CA ALA A 8 -16.88 -33.08 39.91
C ALA A 8 -15.69 -33.39 38.98
N ILE A 9 -15.07 -34.57 39.14
CA ILE A 9 -13.97 -34.99 38.28
C ILE A 9 -14.46 -35.22 36.85
N VAL A 10 -15.59 -35.90 36.68
CA VAL A 10 -16.16 -36.16 35.35
C VAL A 10 -16.54 -34.85 34.64
N LEU A 11 -17.17 -33.91 35.36
CA LEU A 11 -17.49 -32.58 34.81
C LEU A 11 -16.24 -31.80 34.41
N SER A 12 -15.18 -31.85 35.22
CA SER A 12 -13.91 -31.18 34.90
C SER A 12 -13.28 -31.71 33.61
N VAL A 13 -13.28 -33.04 33.42
CA VAL A 13 -12.77 -33.66 32.18
C VAL A 13 -13.55 -33.21 30.96
N ILE A 14 -14.88 -33.10 31.08
CA ILE A 14 -15.74 -32.63 29.98
C ILE A 14 -15.46 -31.18 29.63
N VAL A 15 -15.35 -30.30 30.63
CA VAL A 15 -15.10 -28.86 30.41
C VAL A 15 -13.75 -28.63 29.73
N ILE A 16 -12.70 -29.33 30.18
CA ILE A 16 -11.36 -29.23 29.59
C ILE A 16 -11.37 -29.76 28.15
N SER A 17 -12.02 -30.91 27.90
CA SER A 17 -12.10 -31.51 26.56
C SER A 17 -12.84 -30.61 25.57
N ALA A 18 -13.96 -30.01 26.00
CA ALA A 18 -14.72 -29.07 25.19
C ALA A 18 -13.93 -27.78 24.91
N GLY A 19 -13.22 -27.26 25.92
CA GLY A 19 -12.37 -26.08 25.76
C GLY A 19 -11.25 -26.29 24.74
N LEU A 20 -10.56 -27.43 24.80
CA LEU A 20 -9.49 -27.78 23.84
C LEU A 20 -10.04 -28.03 22.42
N ALA A 21 -11.23 -28.63 22.30
CA ALA A 21 -11.89 -28.84 21.00
C ALA A 21 -12.27 -27.50 20.33
N ILE A 22 -12.77 -26.53 21.11
CA ILE A 22 -13.08 -25.20 20.58
C ILE A 22 -11.79 -24.49 20.14
N GLN A 23 -10.71 -24.55 20.92
CA GLN A 23 -9.44 -23.94 20.54
C GLN A 23 -8.88 -24.54 19.24
N THR A 24 -8.94 -25.86 19.06
CA THR A 24 -8.41 -26.52 17.85
C THR A 24 -9.26 -26.28 16.60
N ILE A 25 -10.58 -26.14 16.74
CA ILE A 25 -11.48 -25.85 15.60
C ILE A 25 -11.37 -24.40 15.16
N PHE A 26 -11.32 -23.45 16.10
CA PHE A 26 -11.35 -22.01 15.79
C PHE A 26 -9.95 -21.38 15.66
N PHE A 27 -8.90 -22.03 16.20
CA PHE A 27 -7.51 -21.55 16.16
C PHE A 27 -6.53 -22.70 15.84
N PRO A 28 -6.55 -23.26 14.62
CA PRO A 28 -5.61 -24.32 14.24
C PRO A 28 -4.16 -23.79 14.30
N PRO A 29 -3.19 -24.58 14.81
CA PRO A 29 -1.80 -24.18 14.84
C PRO A 29 -1.28 -24.04 13.41
N THR A 30 -0.71 -22.88 13.10
CA THR A 30 -0.09 -22.62 11.79
C THR A 30 1.11 -23.54 11.60
N PRO A 31 1.22 -24.27 10.48
CA PRO A 31 2.42 -25.05 10.20
C PRO A 31 3.63 -24.13 10.13
N GLN A 32 4.65 -24.40 10.94
CA GLN A 32 5.94 -23.74 10.84
C GLN A 32 6.63 -24.26 9.58
N ILE A 33 6.77 -23.40 8.57
CA ILE A 33 7.61 -23.68 7.41
C ILE A 33 9.05 -23.55 7.91
N GLU A 34 9.74 -24.68 8.03
CA GLU A 34 11.20 -24.71 8.14
C GLU A 34 11.77 -24.26 6.79
N THR A 35 12.20 -23.01 6.70
CA THR A 35 12.97 -22.53 5.55
C THR A 35 14.36 -23.16 5.62
N ALA A 36 14.53 -24.26 4.90
CA ALA A 36 15.86 -24.77 4.55
C ALA A 36 16.59 -23.68 3.75
N SER A 37 17.62 -23.08 4.35
CA SER A 37 18.57 -22.25 3.60
C SER A 37 19.48 -23.18 2.80
N GLU A 38 19.16 -23.35 1.52
CA GLU A 38 20.10 -23.86 0.54
C GLU A 38 21.06 -22.71 0.19
N VAL A 39 22.31 -22.86 0.62
CA VAL A 39 23.40 -21.95 0.29
C VAL A 39 23.77 -22.21 -1.16
N GLU A 40 23.19 -21.41 -2.06
CA GLU A 40 23.56 -21.42 -3.47
C GLU A 40 24.95 -20.77 -3.62
N ARG A 41 25.87 -21.56 -4.15
CA ARG A 41 27.24 -21.19 -4.52
C ARG A 41 27.18 -20.09 -5.58
N ILE A 42 27.63 -18.89 -5.24
CA ILE A 42 27.79 -17.79 -6.18
C ILE A 42 28.99 -18.10 -7.08
N GLU A 43 28.74 -18.51 -8.32
CA GLU A 43 29.71 -18.35 -9.40
C GLU A 43 29.83 -16.87 -9.76
N GLU A 44 31.07 -16.44 -9.90
CA GLU A 44 31.52 -15.08 -10.16
C GLU A 44 30.99 -14.58 -11.51
N VAL A 45 29.85 -13.88 -11.49
CA VAL A 45 29.34 -13.16 -12.65
C VAL A 45 30.15 -11.88 -12.79
N GLN A 46 30.80 -11.75 -13.95
CA GLN A 46 31.51 -10.57 -14.42
C GLN A 46 30.76 -9.28 -14.07
N GLN A 47 31.49 -8.39 -13.41
CA GLN A 47 31.08 -7.05 -13.02
C GLN A 47 30.74 -6.22 -14.27
N ALA A 48 29.47 -6.29 -14.69
CA ALA A 48 28.84 -5.21 -15.42
C ALA A 48 28.80 -3.98 -14.49
N PRO A 49 28.95 -2.75 -15.00
CA PRO A 49 28.85 -1.57 -14.17
C PRO A 49 27.51 -1.59 -13.43
N SER A 50 27.58 -1.66 -12.11
CA SER A 50 26.48 -1.35 -11.21
C SER A 50 26.12 0.11 -11.44
N TYR A 51 25.24 0.36 -12.39
CA TYR A 51 24.35 1.51 -12.29
C TYR A 51 23.47 1.19 -11.09
N ALA A 52 23.89 1.74 -9.95
CA ALA A 52 23.24 1.58 -8.68
C ALA A 52 21.73 1.82 -8.80
N LEU A 53 21.00 1.13 -7.94
CA LEU A 53 19.55 1.12 -7.70
C LEU A 53 18.93 2.51 -7.38
N SER A 54 19.54 3.62 -7.81
CA SER A 54 19.18 5.01 -7.54
C SER A 54 18.87 5.81 -8.79
N SER A 55 19.04 5.24 -10.00
CA SER A 55 18.92 5.97 -11.26
C SER A 55 17.47 6.28 -11.69
N GLN A 56 16.47 6.12 -10.82
CA GLN A 56 15.05 6.38 -11.11
C GLN A 56 14.32 6.99 -9.91
N ALA A 57 15.04 7.53 -8.92
CA ALA A 57 14.40 8.25 -7.84
C ALA A 57 13.73 9.53 -8.39
N TYR A 58 12.60 9.91 -7.81
CA TYR A 58 11.95 11.17 -8.14
C TYR A 58 12.62 12.32 -7.39
N ASN A 59 12.94 13.40 -8.10
CA ASN A 59 13.41 14.67 -7.54
C ASN A 59 14.65 14.56 -6.62
N SER A 60 15.54 13.59 -6.85
CA SER A 60 16.76 13.43 -6.05
C SER A 60 17.93 14.30 -6.53
N GLY A 61 17.86 14.82 -7.77
CA GLY A 61 18.92 15.60 -8.39
C GLY A 61 20.15 14.79 -8.80
N LEU A 62 20.12 13.45 -8.61
CA LEU A 62 21.20 12.56 -9.03
C LEU A 62 21.05 12.22 -10.52
N PRO A 63 22.16 11.95 -11.24
CA PRO A 63 22.08 11.44 -12.60
C PRO A 63 21.18 10.21 -12.72
N GLY A 64 20.29 10.21 -13.72
CA GLY A 64 19.25 9.22 -13.94
C GLY A 64 17.93 9.51 -13.24
N SER A 65 17.92 10.28 -12.14
CA SER A 65 16.67 10.70 -11.49
C SER A 65 15.77 11.49 -12.43
N PHE A 66 14.46 11.49 -12.16
CA PHE A 66 13.51 12.28 -12.95
C PHE A 66 12.84 13.36 -12.11
N GLN A 67 12.52 14.48 -12.73
CA GLN A 67 11.87 15.62 -12.08
C GLN A 67 10.77 16.18 -12.99
N GLN A 68 9.72 16.73 -12.38
CA GLN A 68 8.67 17.43 -13.09
C GLN A 68 9.25 18.62 -13.88
N THR A 69 8.94 18.68 -15.18
CA THR A 69 9.31 19.80 -16.07
C THR A 69 8.09 20.55 -16.60
N GLY A 70 6.93 19.90 -16.65
CA GLY A 70 5.67 20.54 -17.04
C GLY A 70 5.05 21.35 -15.91
N GLU A 71 4.22 22.33 -16.28
CA GLU A 71 3.46 23.14 -15.33
C GLU A 71 2.36 22.31 -14.66
N GLY A 72 2.31 22.31 -13.32
CA GLY A 72 1.25 21.67 -12.55
C GLY A 72 0.19 22.69 -12.13
N ARG A 73 -0.95 22.74 -12.83
CA ARG A 73 -1.97 23.79 -12.60
C ARG A 73 -3.03 23.41 -11.59
N SER A 74 -3.25 22.12 -11.40
CA SER A 74 -4.27 21.59 -10.50
C SER A 74 -3.62 21.32 -9.15
N VAL A 75 -3.76 22.19 -8.17
CA VAL A 75 -3.15 21.99 -6.83
C VAL A 75 -4.16 21.59 -5.75
N ASN A 76 -5.45 21.86 -5.98
CA ASN A 76 -6.49 21.59 -5.01
C ASN A 76 -7.08 20.19 -5.23
N LYS A 77 -7.41 19.52 -4.13
CA LYS A 77 -8.19 18.29 -4.15
C LYS A 77 -9.55 18.54 -4.82
N PHE A 78 -10.08 17.53 -5.50
CA PHE A 78 -11.39 17.60 -6.14
C PHE A 78 -12.15 16.29 -5.99
N THR A 79 -13.47 16.38 -5.98
CA THR A 79 -14.35 15.21 -5.85
C THR A 79 -14.87 14.77 -7.20
N TYR A 80 -14.83 13.46 -7.43
CA TYR A 80 -15.47 12.79 -8.54
C TYR A 80 -16.52 11.81 -7.99
N GLU A 81 -17.74 11.95 -8.49
CA GLU A 81 -18.91 11.23 -8.00
C GLU A 81 -19.43 10.27 -9.07
N THR A 82 -19.80 9.07 -8.64
CA THR A 82 -20.58 8.12 -9.42
C THR A 82 -21.85 7.76 -8.65
N ASP A 83 -22.66 6.84 -9.18
CA ASP A 83 -23.84 6.35 -8.48
C ASP A 83 -23.51 5.62 -7.17
N VAL A 84 -22.31 5.03 -7.07
CA VAL A 84 -21.93 4.16 -5.94
C VAL A 84 -20.72 4.67 -5.15
N PHE A 85 -19.86 5.50 -5.75
CA PHE A 85 -18.65 6.04 -5.12
C PHE A 85 -18.64 7.56 -5.05
N SER A 86 -18.10 8.09 -3.96
CA SER A 86 -17.61 9.46 -3.83
C SER A 86 -16.09 9.40 -3.63
N ILE A 87 -15.33 9.94 -4.57
CA ILE A 87 -13.86 9.83 -4.60
C ILE A 87 -13.26 11.23 -4.51
N GLU A 88 -12.39 11.47 -3.54
CA GLU A 88 -11.58 12.69 -3.49
C GLU A 88 -10.19 12.39 -4.01
N PHE A 89 -9.83 13.06 -5.10
CA PHE A 89 -8.51 12.97 -5.70
C PHE A 89 -7.63 14.14 -5.28
N ASN A 90 -6.34 13.87 -5.09
CA ASN A 90 -5.32 14.88 -4.89
C ASN A 90 -4.39 14.94 -6.12
N PRO A 91 -4.40 16.05 -6.87
CA PRO A 91 -3.46 16.24 -7.97
C PRO A 91 -1.99 16.18 -7.56
N LYS A 92 -1.65 16.50 -6.31
CA LYS A 92 -0.31 16.26 -5.78
C LYS A 92 -0.09 14.74 -5.64
N GLY A 93 0.81 14.21 -6.45
CA GLY A 93 1.13 12.78 -6.50
C GLY A 93 0.10 11.90 -7.21
N ALA A 94 -0.90 12.50 -7.88
CA ALA A 94 -1.99 11.78 -8.54
C ALA A 94 -2.66 10.73 -7.63
N ALA A 95 -2.93 11.13 -6.39
CA ALA A 95 -3.31 10.25 -5.31
C ALA A 95 -4.83 10.29 -5.02
N VAL A 96 -5.30 9.33 -4.22
CA VAL A 96 -6.68 9.31 -3.71
C VAL A 96 -6.66 9.60 -2.22
N SER A 97 -7.28 10.70 -1.81
CA SER A 97 -7.34 11.09 -0.40
C SER A 97 -8.54 10.46 0.33
N SER A 98 -9.63 10.16 -0.38
CA SER A 98 -10.84 9.54 0.19
C SER A 98 -11.58 8.73 -0.89
N LEU A 99 -12.15 7.59 -0.50
CA LEU A 99 -12.97 6.72 -1.35
C LEU A 99 -14.15 6.18 -0.53
N LYS A 100 -15.34 6.76 -0.74
CA LYS A 100 -16.53 6.41 0.03
C LYS A 100 -17.54 5.60 -0.76
N LEU A 101 -18.12 4.60 -0.10
CA LEU A 101 -19.25 3.82 -0.61
C LEU A 101 -20.58 4.49 -0.26
N LYS A 102 -21.23 5.13 -1.22
CA LYS A 102 -22.43 5.96 -0.98
C LYS A 102 -23.61 5.16 -0.40
N ASN A 103 -23.75 3.91 -0.82
CA ASN A 103 -24.87 3.03 -0.45
C ASN A 103 -24.56 2.08 0.71
N HIS A 104 -23.36 2.18 1.30
CA HIS A 104 -22.97 1.40 2.46
C HIS A 104 -22.68 2.35 3.60
N LEU A 105 -23.46 2.26 4.68
CA LEU A 105 -23.37 3.21 5.78
C LEU A 105 -22.79 2.56 7.03
N ASP A 106 -21.88 3.27 7.70
CA ASP A 106 -21.53 3.03 9.10
C ASP A 106 -22.03 4.22 9.93
N LYS A 107 -22.88 3.95 10.92
CA LYS A 107 -23.50 4.98 11.79
C LYS A 107 -24.12 6.15 11.02
N GLY A 108 -24.72 5.88 9.86
CA GLY A 108 -25.41 6.87 9.04
C GLY A 108 -24.51 7.69 8.10
N SER A 109 -23.21 7.42 8.06
CA SER A 109 -22.27 8.03 7.11
C SER A 109 -21.78 7.01 6.09
N PRO A 110 -21.52 7.38 4.82
CA PRO A 110 -20.89 6.51 3.84
C PRO A 110 -19.59 5.89 4.37
N VAL A 111 -19.42 4.59 4.16
CA VAL A 111 -18.21 3.86 4.56
C VAL A 111 -17.01 4.38 3.77
N GLU A 112 -15.98 4.78 4.49
CA GLU A 112 -14.67 5.15 3.95
C GLU A 112 -13.85 3.87 3.69
N MET A 113 -13.27 3.76 2.49
CA MET A 113 -12.46 2.62 2.05
C MET A 113 -10.97 2.91 2.11
N VAL A 114 -10.58 4.19 2.10
CA VAL A 114 -9.19 4.62 2.21
C VAL A 114 -8.95 5.08 3.64
N PHE A 115 -8.11 4.33 4.37
CA PHE A 115 -7.74 4.65 5.75
C PHE A 115 -6.34 5.25 5.80
N ASN A 116 -6.27 6.58 5.86
CA ASN A 116 -5.03 7.35 5.90
C ASN A 116 -4.45 7.44 7.33
N GLY A 117 -5.13 6.86 8.32
CA GLY A 117 -4.77 6.94 9.74
C GLY A 117 -4.51 8.38 10.21
N ASP A 118 -3.62 8.52 11.19
CA ASP A 118 -3.17 9.83 11.68
C ASP A 118 -2.05 10.44 10.83
N THR A 119 -1.50 9.70 9.86
CA THR A 119 -0.39 10.18 9.02
C THR A 119 -0.86 11.17 7.97
N GLY A 120 -2.16 11.12 7.61
CA GLY A 120 -2.75 11.98 6.58
C GLY A 120 -2.18 11.74 5.18
N VAL A 121 -1.52 10.59 4.98
CA VAL A 121 -0.93 10.22 3.71
C VAL A 121 -2.03 9.68 2.78
N ASP A 122 -2.12 10.24 1.57
CA ASP A 122 -3.09 9.79 0.56
C ASP A 122 -2.76 8.36 0.08
N ALA A 123 -3.74 7.65 -0.47
CA ALA A 123 -3.59 6.30 -1.00
C ALA A 123 -3.19 6.30 -2.49
N PHE A 124 -2.75 5.12 -2.96
CA PHE A 124 -2.36 4.86 -4.36
C PHE A 124 -1.22 5.76 -4.87
N LEU A 125 -0.25 6.04 -4.00
CA LEU A 125 0.92 6.85 -4.34
C LEU A 125 1.78 6.19 -5.43
N LEU A 126 2.37 7.01 -6.27
CA LEU A 126 3.31 6.60 -7.30
C LEU A 126 4.75 6.64 -6.76
N TYR A 127 5.58 5.67 -7.13
CA TYR A 127 6.98 5.61 -6.74
C TYR A 127 7.88 5.39 -7.96
N GLY A 128 9.08 5.96 -7.93
CA GLY A 128 10.06 5.83 -9.01
C GLY A 128 10.84 4.52 -8.90
N GLY A 129 10.79 3.68 -9.94
CA GLY A 129 11.57 2.44 -10.00
C GLY A 129 11.22 1.47 -8.88
N ASN A 130 12.20 1.16 -8.04
CA ASN A 130 12.08 0.27 -6.87
C ASN A 130 12.01 1.03 -5.53
N ASP A 131 11.87 2.37 -5.54
CA ASP A 131 11.67 3.14 -4.32
C ASP A 131 10.31 2.78 -3.69
N THR A 132 10.29 2.58 -2.38
CA THR A 132 9.07 2.30 -1.60
C THR A 132 8.86 3.29 -0.47
N THR A 133 9.74 4.29 -0.36
CA THR A 133 9.80 5.22 0.76
C THR A 133 9.54 6.66 0.33
N SER A 134 9.93 7.04 -0.89
CA SER A 134 9.76 8.40 -1.40
C SER A 134 8.76 8.43 -2.57
N PRO A 135 7.49 8.78 -2.31
CA PRO A 135 6.49 8.87 -3.37
C PRO A 135 6.76 10.08 -4.28
N VAL A 136 6.32 9.99 -5.53
CA VAL A 136 6.28 11.09 -6.48
C VAL A 136 5.28 12.12 -5.98
N ASP A 137 5.77 13.30 -5.62
CA ASP A 137 4.94 14.39 -5.07
C ASP A 137 4.72 15.54 -6.07
N ALA A 138 4.98 15.28 -7.36
CA ALA A 138 4.72 16.17 -8.47
C ALA A 138 3.25 16.63 -8.50
N ILE A 139 3.01 17.83 -9.03
CA ILE A 139 1.65 18.36 -9.22
C ILE A 139 1.17 17.94 -10.60
N PHE A 140 0.25 16.98 -10.66
CA PHE A 140 -0.32 16.50 -11.92
C PHE A 140 -1.44 17.41 -12.42
N ASN A 141 -1.57 17.51 -13.74
CA ASN A 141 -2.82 17.99 -14.35
C ASN A 141 -3.79 16.81 -14.45
N TYR A 142 -5.09 17.08 -14.57
CA TYR A 142 -6.07 16.04 -14.76
C TYR A 142 -7.14 16.39 -15.79
N GLU A 143 -7.79 15.36 -16.31
CA GLU A 143 -8.96 15.46 -17.17
C GLU A 143 -9.99 14.38 -16.76
N ILE A 144 -11.27 14.74 -16.72
CA ILE A 144 -12.37 13.80 -16.46
C ILE A 144 -12.95 13.37 -17.80
N LYS A 145 -12.85 12.08 -18.13
CA LYS A 145 -13.32 11.51 -19.41
C LYS A 145 -14.42 10.49 -19.19
N GLY A 146 -15.65 10.98 -19.03
CA GLY A 146 -16.79 10.12 -18.76
C GLY A 146 -16.64 9.44 -17.40
N ASP A 147 -16.30 8.16 -17.41
CA ASP A 147 -16.22 7.30 -16.22
C ASP A 147 -14.84 7.26 -15.56
N ARG A 148 -13.83 7.96 -16.11
CA ARG A 148 -12.44 7.94 -15.62
C ARG A 148 -11.90 9.34 -15.34
N VAL A 149 -10.95 9.38 -14.42
CA VAL A 149 -10.10 10.54 -14.14
C VAL A 149 -8.69 10.21 -14.60
N GLU A 150 -8.14 11.01 -15.52
CA GLU A 150 -6.79 10.83 -16.05
C GLU A 150 -5.86 11.90 -15.48
N PHE A 151 -4.79 11.47 -14.82
CA PHE A 151 -3.70 12.35 -14.38
C PHE A 151 -2.55 12.31 -15.39
N TYR A 152 -1.96 13.47 -15.67
CA TYR A 152 -0.82 13.57 -16.56
C TYR A 152 0.17 14.67 -16.11
N GLN A 153 1.45 14.38 -16.31
CA GLN A 153 2.57 15.29 -16.07
C GLN A 153 3.75 14.92 -16.97
N THR A 154 4.53 15.92 -17.36
CA THR A 154 5.79 15.78 -18.10
C THR A 154 6.96 15.79 -17.12
N PHE A 155 7.87 14.84 -17.32
CA PHE A 155 9.08 14.68 -16.53
C PHE A 155 10.31 14.72 -17.43
N GLY A 156 11.37 15.36 -16.95
CA GLY A 156 12.70 15.29 -17.53
C GLY A 156 13.61 14.39 -16.69
N VAL A 157 14.65 13.85 -17.31
CA VAL A 157 15.69 13.04 -16.66
C VAL A 157 16.92 13.91 -16.41
N VAL A 158 17.50 13.80 -15.22
CA VAL A 158 18.75 14.45 -14.85
C VAL A 158 19.91 13.71 -15.53
N GLY A 159 20.63 14.40 -16.41
CA GLY A 159 21.81 13.90 -17.10
C GLY A 159 23.02 13.74 -16.18
N ALA A 160 24.07 13.11 -16.70
CA ALA A 160 25.34 12.95 -15.98
C ALA A 160 26.03 14.28 -15.65
N ASP A 161 25.73 15.34 -16.40
CA ASP A 161 26.17 16.72 -16.17
C ASP A 161 25.30 17.47 -15.15
N GLY A 162 24.31 16.79 -14.55
CA GLY A 162 23.37 17.36 -13.58
C GLY A 162 22.28 18.23 -14.20
N LYS A 163 22.19 18.32 -15.54
CA LYS A 163 21.14 19.10 -16.20
C LYS A 163 19.92 18.26 -16.48
N LEU A 164 18.75 18.88 -16.39
CA LEU A 164 17.49 18.26 -16.80
C LEU A 164 17.41 18.20 -18.33
N THR A 165 17.05 17.04 -18.83
CA THR A 165 16.84 16.76 -20.25
C THR A 165 15.45 16.15 -20.43
N GLY A 166 14.68 16.68 -21.38
CA GLY A 166 13.28 16.27 -21.62
C GLY A 166 12.32 17.44 -21.62
#